data_AF-A0A848TX91-F1
#
_entry.id   AF-A0A848TX91-F1
#
_cell.length_a   1.000
_cell.length_b   1.000
_cell.length_c   1.000
_cell.angle_alpha   90.00
_cell.angle_beta   90.00
_cell.angle_gamma   90.00
#
_symmetry.space_group_name_H-M   'P 1'
#
loop_
_entity.id
_entity.type
_entity.pdbx_description
1 polymer ?
#
loop_
_entity_poly.entity_id
_entity_poly.type
_entity_poly.pdbx_seq_one_letter_code
_entity_poly.pdbx_strand_id
1 'polypeptide(L)'
;MTLELYLVYLATVAVFFATPPGTSQILMISNSLRFGLGRSMATAAGDLSANVLQMLAAGFGLAAVIAASAGALTVIKGLGVAYLVYFGIRTFFAPPTPLVKSEGAALGPRRLFMQGFLTSSANPEAVFFFAALFPQFIDPGAALGPQLFILGATYLVFDGLILVLMGVGAERALGGLR
;
A
#
# COMPACT_ATOMS: atom_id res chain seq x y z
N MET A 1 3.76 13.90 -16.72
CA MET A 1 2.95 14.43 -15.61
C MET A 1 3.38 15.85 -15.29
N THR A 2 2.44 16.75 -15.05
CA THR A 2 2.71 18.10 -14.56
C THR A 2 3.03 18.08 -13.06
N LEU A 3 3.69 19.13 -12.56
CA LEU A 3 3.97 19.26 -11.12
C LEU A 3 2.67 19.30 -10.30
N GLU A 4 1.65 20.01 -10.79
CA GLU A 4 0.33 20.08 -10.16
C GLU A 4 -0.28 18.68 -9.98
N LEU A 5 -0.28 17.86 -11.04
CA LEU A 5 -0.82 16.50 -10.99
C LEU A 5 -0.07 15.63 -9.97
N TYR A 6 1.26 15.80 -9.89
CA TYR A 6 2.08 15.11 -8.90
C TYR A 6 1.80 15.57 -7.45
N LEU A 7 1.58 16.87 -7.22
CA LEU A 7 1.22 17.38 -5.90
C LEU A 7 -0.17 16.87 -5.45
N VAL A 8 -1.14 16.79 -6.37
CA VAL A 8 -2.46 16.20 -6.07
C VAL A 8 -2.32 14.71 -5.76
N TYR A 9 -1.45 13.99 -6.47
CA TYR A 9 -1.13 12.60 -6.15
C TYR A 9 -0.57 12.45 -4.74
N LEU A 10 0.42 13.26 -4.37
CA LEU A 10 1.01 13.26 -3.03
C LEU A 10 -0.03 13.52 -1.95
N ALA A 11 -0.89 14.52 -2.14
CA ALA A 11 -1.97 14.82 -1.20
C ALA A 11 -2.95 13.64 -1.07
N THR A 12 -3.29 13.00 -2.19
CA THR A 12 -4.19 11.83 -2.22
C THR A 12 -3.61 10.66 -1.44
N VAL A 13 -2.33 10.34 -1.64
CA VAL A 13 -1.63 9.28 -0.90
C VAL A 13 -1.53 9.63 0.58
N ALA A 14 -1.23 10.88 0.92
CA ALA A 14 -1.16 11.32 2.31
C ALA A 14 -2.51 11.16 3.03
N VAL A 15 -3.62 11.56 2.40
CA VAL A 15 -4.97 11.39 2.93
C VAL A 15 -5.33 9.92 3.07
N PHE A 16 -4.97 9.09 2.10
CA PHE A 16 -5.18 7.64 2.15
C PHE A 16 -4.52 7.02 3.40
N PHE A 17 -3.26 7.38 3.69
CA PHE A 17 -2.56 6.89 4.89
C PHE A 17 -3.02 7.54 6.20
N ALA A 18 -3.80 8.62 6.17
CA ALA A 18 -4.43 9.21 7.35
C ALA A 18 -5.70 8.46 7.79
N THR A 19 -6.17 7.48 6.99
CA THR A 19 -7.32 6.63 7.34
C THR A 19 -6.95 5.59 8.40
N PRO A 20 -7.95 4.91 9.03
CA PRO A 20 -7.70 3.89 10.05
C PRO A 20 -6.71 2.82 9.57
N PRO A 21 -5.84 2.32 10.47
CA PRO A 21 -4.74 1.46 10.06
C PRO A 21 -5.24 0.17 9.42
N GLY A 22 -4.71 -0.11 8.23
CA GLY A 22 -5.02 -1.32 7.46
C GLY A 22 -4.41 -2.59 8.07
N THR A 23 -4.69 -3.73 7.45
CA THR A 23 -4.25 -5.05 7.92
C THR A 23 -2.74 -5.17 8.08
N SER A 24 -1.96 -4.69 7.12
CA SER A 24 -0.49 -4.67 7.16
C SER A 24 0.06 -3.77 8.27
N GLN A 25 -0.56 -2.62 8.51
CA GLN A 25 -0.17 -1.70 9.57
C GLN A 25 -0.48 -2.28 10.95
N ILE A 26 -1.65 -2.92 11.11
CA ILE A 26 -2.01 -3.65 12.33
C ILE A 26 -1.03 -4.80 12.60
N LEU A 27 -0.62 -5.53 11.56
CA LEU A 27 0.39 -6.58 11.67
C LEU A 27 1.75 -6.00 12.09
N MET A 28 2.16 -4.88 11.51
CA MET A 28 3.39 -4.17 11.88
C MET A 28 3.37 -3.71 13.34
N ILE A 29 2.26 -3.13 13.81
CA ILE A 29 2.04 -2.78 15.22
C ILE A 29 2.17 -4.03 16.09
N SER A 30 1.46 -5.11 15.75
CA SER A 30 1.44 -6.36 16.52
C SER A 30 2.83 -7.00 16.64
N ASN A 31 3.60 -7.03 15.54
CA ASN A 31 4.94 -7.58 15.53
C ASN A 31 5.95 -6.67 16.24
N SER A 32 5.79 -5.35 16.14
CA SER A 32 6.63 -4.39 16.87
C SER A 32 6.39 -4.47 18.38
N LEU A 33 5.13 -4.63 18.81
CA LEU A 33 4.78 -4.84 20.22
C LEU A 33 5.41 -6.13 20.79
N ARG A 34 5.48 -7.19 19.99
CA ARG A 34 5.92 -8.52 20.46
C ARG A 34 7.43 -8.73 20.37
N PHE A 35 8.06 -8.22 19.31
CA PHE A 35 9.42 -8.59 18.94
C PHE A 35 10.38 -7.39 18.84
N GLY A 36 9.88 -6.17 19.08
CA GLY A 36 10.62 -4.92 18.93
C GLY A 36 10.72 -4.46 17.48
N LEU A 37 11.06 -3.18 17.29
CA LEU A 37 11.10 -2.54 15.97
C LEU A 37 12.12 -3.21 15.03
N GLY A 38 13.32 -3.52 15.54
CA GLY A 38 14.40 -4.07 14.72
C GLY A 38 14.03 -5.38 14.01
N ARG A 39 13.23 -6.23 14.67
CA ARG A 39 12.74 -7.49 14.07
C ARG A 39 11.52 -7.26 13.18
N SER A 40 10.62 -6.34 13.53
CA SER A 40 9.42 -6.04 12.73
C SER A 40 9.73 -5.37 11.40
N MET A 41 10.93 -4.81 11.21
CA MET A 41 11.41 -4.37 9.89
C MET A 41 11.35 -5.46 8.82
N ALA A 42 11.52 -6.73 9.20
CA ALA A 42 11.35 -7.85 8.27
C ALA A 42 9.89 -7.96 7.77
N THR A 43 8.91 -7.68 8.63
CA THR A 43 7.48 -7.62 8.26
C THR A 43 7.22 -6.47 7.29
N ALA A 44 7.77 -5.28 7.55
CA ALA A 44 7.65 -4.14 6.63
C ALA A 44 8.27 -4.45 5.25
N ALA A 45 9.46 -5.07 5.22
CA ALA A 45 10.09 -5.47 3.97
C ALA A 45 9.24 -6.49 3.18
N GLY A 46 8.57 -7.41 3.88
CA GLY A 46 7.65 -8.37 3.27
C GLY A 46 6.44 -7.70 2.64
N ASP A 47 5.81 -6.79 3.37
CA ASP A 47 4.66 -6.01 2.89
C ASP A 47 5.02 -5.14 1.66
N LEU A 48 6.11 -4.36 1.74
CA LEU A 48 6.56 -3.52 0.63
C LEU A 48 6.90 -4.35 -0.62
N SER A 49 7.48 -5.53 -0.44
CA SER A 49 7.79 -6.44 -1.55
C SER A 49 6.53 -6.97 -2.25
N ALA A 50 5.48 -7.25 -1.49
CA ALA A 50 4.17 -7.63 -2.05
C ALA A 50 3.55 -6.44 -2.81
N ASN A 51 3.57 -5.25 -2.23
CA ASN A 51 3.07 -4.02 -2.88
C ASN A 51 3.80 -3.75 -4.20
N VAL A 52 5.12 -3.96 -4.28
CA VAL A 52 5.87 -3.86 -5.55
C VAL A 52 5.29 -4.82 -6.61
N LEU A 53 5.06 -6.09 -6.27
CA LEU A 53 4.51 -7.06 -7.23
C LEU A 53 3.11 -6.67 -7.70
N GLN A 54 2.28 -6.17 -6.80
CA GLN A 54 0.92 -5.73 -7.11
C GLN A 54 0.91 -4.48 -8.00
N MET A 55 1.80 -3.52 -7.74
CA MET A 55 2.00 -2.35 -8.59
C MET A 55 2.51 -2.73 -9.98
N LEU A 56 3.43 -3.70 -10.07
CA LEU A 56 3.91 -4.23 -11.35
C LEU A 56 2.76 -4.89 -12.12
N ALA A 57 1.95 -5.72 -11.45
CA ALA A 57 0.78 -6.34 -12.06
C ALA A 57 -0.22 -5.29 -12.59
N ALA A 58 -0.52 -4.26 -11.78
CA ALA A 58 -1.38 -3.15 -12.18
C ALA A 58 -0.77 -2.34 -13.35
N GLY A 59 0.54 -2.06 -13.29
CA GLY A 59 1.27 -1.32 -14.32
C GLY A 59 1.34 -2.05 -15.65
N PHE A 60 1.62 -3.35 -15.65
CA PHE A 60 1.60 -4.18 -16.86
C PHE A 60 0.19 -4.31 -17.44
N GLY A 61 -0.82 -4.54 -16.58
CA GLY A 61 -2.22 -4.57 -17.00
C GLY A 61 -2.65 -3.25 -17.65
N LEU A 62 -2.27 -2.12 -17.05
CA LEU A 62 -2.54 -0.80 -17.59
C LEU A 62 -1.83 -0.57 -18.93
N ALA A 63 -0.54 -0.91 -19.03
CA ALA A 63 0.23 -0.77 -20.26
C ALA A 63 -0.39 -1.59 -21.41
N ALA A 64 -0.82 -2.83 -21.14
CA ALA A 64 -1.47 -3.68 -22.12
C ALA A 64 -2.79 -3.09 -22.63
N VAL A 65 -3.61 -2.52 -21.73
CA VAL A 65 -4.89 -1.93 -22.12
C VAL A 65 -4.71 -0.61 -22.88
N ILE A 66 -3.76 0.24 -22.47
CA ILE A 66 -3.44 1.48 -23.19
C ILE A 66 -2.90 1.18 -24.59
N ALA A 67 -2.07 0.15 -24.74
CA ALA A 67 -1.56 -0.27 -26.04
C ALA A 67 -2.67 -0.76 -26.99
N ALA A 68 -3.79 -1.27 -26.44
CA ALA A 68 -4.89 -1.80 -27.23
C ALA A 68 -5.84 -0.71 -27.76
N SER A 69 -6.02 0.42 -27.07
CA SER A 69 -6.95 1.48 -27.52
C SER A 69 -6.63 2.87 -26.97
N ALA A 70 -6.66 3.86 -27.87
CA ALA A 70 -6.44 5.28 -27.56
C ALA A 70 -7.49 5.86 -26.60
N GLY A 71 -8.70 5.29 -26.54
CA GLY A 71 -9.76 5.71 -25.61
C GLY A 71 -9.76 4.94 -24.28
N ALA A 72 -8.95 3.88 -24.16
CA ALA A 72 -9.03 2.98 -23.01
C ALA A 72 -8.60 3.64 -21.70
N LEU A 73 -7.61 4.56 -21.75
CA LEU A 73 -7.18 5.30 -20.57
C LEU A 73 -8.32 6.13 -19.97
N THR A 74 -9.14 6.77 -20.81
CA THR A 74 -10.28 7.58 -20.35
C THR A 74 -11.34 6.71 -19.66
N VAL A 75 -11.63 5.54 -20.24
CA VAL A 75 -12.57 4.57 -19.66
C VAL A 75 -12.04 4.04 -18.33
N ILE A 76 -10.75 3.64 -18.28
CA ILE A 76 -10.09 3.20 -17.04
C ILE A 76 -10.11 4.30 -15.99
N LYS A 77 -9.86 5.56 -16.36
CA LYS A 77 -9.93 6.68 -15.43
C LYS A 77 -11.33 6.78 -14.81
N GLY A 78 -12.38 6.71 -15.62
CA GLY A 78 -13.76 6.70 -15.14
C GLY A 78 -14.09 5.53 -14.21
N LEU A 79 -13.72 4.30 -14.60
CA LEU A 79 -13.90 3.10 -13.78
C LEU A 79 -13.10 3.17 -12.48
N GLY A 80 -11.87 3.68 -12.54
CA GLY A 80 -11.01 3.86 -11.39
C GLY A 80 -11.61 4.83 -10.37
N VAL A 81 -12.21 5.94 -10.82
CA VAL A 81 -12.92 6.87 -9.91
C VAL A 81 -14.09 6.17 -9.22
N ALA A 82 -14.93 5.45 -9.97
CA ALA A 82 -16.04 4.70 -9.40
C ALA A 82 -15.57 3.66 -8.37
N TYR A 83 -14.47 2.96 -8.69
CA TYR A 83 -13.85 2.01 -7.77
C TYR A 83 -13.29 2.67 -6.51
N LEU A 84 -12.59 3.81 -6.63
CA LEU A 84 -12.03 4.52 -5.48
C LEU A 84 -13.12 5.08 -4.56
N VAL A 85 -14.25 5.54 -5.11
CA VAL A 85 -15.41 5.95 -4.31
C VAL A 85 -15.97 4.75 -3.54
N TYR A 86 -16.21 3.63 -4.23
CA TYR A 86 -16.66 2.39 -3.60
C TYR A 86 -15.69 1.92 -2.52
N PHE A 87 -14.39 1.91 -2.83
CA PHE A 87 -13.33 1.49 -1.93
C PHE A 87 -13.29 2.38 -0.69
N GLY A 88 -13.28 3.70 -0.85
CA GLY A 88 -13.29 4.65 0.25
C GLY A 88 -14.49 4.44 1.17
N ILE A 89 -15.71 4.34 0.62
CA ILE A 89 -16.93 4.02 1.39
C ILE A 89 -16.75 2.71 2.17
N ARG A 90 -16.31 1.65 1.49
CA ARG A 90 -16.12 0.35 2.12
C ARG A 90 -15.10 0.41 3.25
N THR A 91 -14.00 1.15 3.10
CA THR A 91 -12.99 1.34 4.14
C THR A 91 -13.56 2.08 5.36
N PHE A 92 -14.42 3.08 5.16
CA PHE A 92 -15.09 3.78 6.27
C PHE A 92 -16.08 2.91 7.06
N PHE A 93 -16.72 1.94 6.40
CA PHE A 93 -17.71 1.04 7.03
C PHE A 93 -17.16 -0.36 7.33
N ALA A 94 -15.86 -0.60 7.13
CA ALA A 94 -15.26 -1.91 7.33
C ALA A 94 -15.24 -2.26 8.84
N PRO A 95 -15.62 -3.49 9.22
CA PRO A 95 -15.46 -3.94 10.60
C PRO A 95 -13.98 -3.99 10.97
N PRO A 96 -13.62 -3.85 12.27
CA PRO A 96 -12.25 -3.95 12.72
C PRO A 96 -11.64 -5.28 12.28
N THR A 97 -10.46 -5.23 11.65
CA THR A 97 -9.79 -6.46 11.23
C THR A 97 -9.36 -7.24 12.48
N PRO A 98 -9.75 -8.52 12.63
CA PRO A 98 -9.32 -9.32 13.76
C PRO A 98 -7.79 -9.46 13.76
N LEU A 99 -7.19 -9.23 14.92
CA LEU A 99 -5.75 -9.43 15.11
C LEU A 99 -5.41 -10.89 14.83
N VAL A 100 -4.53 -11.14 13.85
CA VAL A 100 -4.01 -12.49 13.61
C VAL A 100 -3.25 -12.93 14.86
N LYS A 101 -3.78 -13.95 15.55
CA LYS A 101 -3.08 -14.60 16.66
C LYS A 101 -1.86 -15.34 16.10
N SER A 102 -0.70 -14.68 16.14
CA SER A 102 0.58 -15.34 15.86
C SER A 102 1.03 -16.17 17.07
N GLU A 103 1.41 -17.43 16.81
CA GLU A 103 1.89 -18.41 17.79
C GLU A 103 3.15 -17.91 18.54
N GLY A 104 3.24 -18.24 19.83
CA GLY A 104 4.15 -17.65 20.83
C GLY A 104 5.62 -18.07 20.81
N ALA A 105 6.18 -18.47 19.67
CA ALA A 105 7.62 -18.71 19.55
C ALA A 105 8.35 -17.46 19.05
N ALA A 106 9.62 -17.28 19.42
CA ALA A 106 10.47 -16.23 18.86
C ALA A 106 10.59 -16.42 17.34
N LEU A 107 9.83 -15.64 16.56
CA LEU A 107 9.82 -15.76 15.12
C LEU A 107 11.13 -15.23 14.54
N GLY A 108 11.75 -16.03 13.67
CA GLY A 108 12.89 -15.58 12.89
C GLY A 108 12.50 -14.54 11.83
N PRO A 109 13.47 -13.75 11.31
CA PRO A 109 13.22 -12.68 10.33
C PRO A 109 12.47 -13.17 9.08
N ARG A 110 12.79 -14.38 8.61
CA ARG A 110 12.14 -14.98 7.44
C ARG A 110 10.63 -15.19 7.65
N ARG A 111 10.20 -15.62 8.84
CA ARG A 111 8.78 -15.85 9.13
C ARG A 111 8.03 -14.52 9.29
N LEU A 112 8.68 -13.50 9.87
CA LEU A 112 8.15 -12.13 9.95
C LEU A 112 8.00 -11.49 8.56
N PHE A 113 8.97 -11.70 7.67
CA PHE A 113 8.88 -11.30 6.26
C PHE A 113 7.74 -12.01 5.54
N MET A 114 7.62 -13.33 5.68
CA MET A 114 6.52 -14.09 5.07
C MET A 114 5.15 -13.68 5.61
N GLN A 115 5.04 -13.31 6.89
CA GLN A 115 3.79 -12.74 7.41
C GLN A 115 3.43 -11.44 6.69
N GLY A 116 4.35 -10.47 6.61
CA GLY A 116 4.09 -9.22 5.88
C GLY A 116 3.74 -9.45 4.42
N PHE A 117 4.54 -10.28 3.73
CA PHE A 117 4.36 -10.59 2.32
C PHE A 117 3.02 -11.28 2.04
N LEU A 118 2.66 -12.31 2.82
CA LEU A 118 1.42 -13.05 2.61
C LEU A 118 0.20 -12.24 3.02
N THR A 119 0.26 -11.47 4.11
CA THR A 119 -0.84 -10.59 4.53
C THR A 119 -1.14 -9.54 3.46
N SER A 120 -0.10 -8.94 2.90
CA SER A 120 -0.23 -7.94 1.85
C SER A 120 -0.64 -8.56 0.50
N SER A 121 -0.03 -9.66 0.10
CA SER A 121 -0.34 -10.36 -1.16
C SER A 121 -1.76 -10.95 -1.17
N ALA A 122 -2.26 -11.41 -0.01
CA ALA A 122 -3.61 -11.92 0.14
C ALA A 122 -4.67 -10.81 0.12
N ASN A 123 -4.27 -9.54 0.04
CA ASN A 123 -5.17 -8.42 -0.15
C ASN A 123 -5.36 -8.12 -1.65
N PRO A 124 -6.35 -8.71 -2.33
CA PRO A 124 -6.58 -8.44 -3.75
C PRO A 124 -6.95 -6.98 -4.02
N GLU A 125 -7.42 -6.26 -3.00
CA GLU A 125 -7.89 -4.87 -3.13
C GLU A 125 -6.75 -3.92 -3.50
N ALA A 126 -5.52 -4.22 -3.09
CA ALA A 126 -4.38 -3.36 -3.37
C ALA A 126 -4.04 -3.31 -4.87
N VAL A 127 -4.14 -4.43 -5.60
CA VAL A 127 -3.96 -4.44 -7.07
C VAL A 127 -5.01 -3.56 -7.76
N PHE A 128 -6.28 -3.70 -7.37
CA PHE A 128 -7.36 -2.88 -7.92
C PHE A 128 -7.22 -1.41 -7.54
N PHE A 129 -6.76 -1.12 -6.31
CA PHE A 129 -6.44 0.23 -5.87
C PHE A 129 -5.37 0.87 -6.75
N PHE A 130 -4.24 0.20 -7.00
CA PHE A 130 -3.20 0.74 -7.88
C PHE A 130 -3.68 0.88 -9.33
N ALA A 131 -4.43 -0.10 -9.82
CA ALA A 131 -5.03 -0.05 -11.15
C ALA A 131 -6.05 1.09 -11.30
N ALA A 132 -6.72 1.49 -10.23
CA ALA A 132 -7.67 2.61 -10.21
C ALA A 132 -6.98 3.96 -9.98
N LEU A 133 -5.95 4.00 -9.14
CA LEU A 133 -5.27 5.23 -8.70
C LEU A 133 -4.25 5.72 -9.72
N PHE A 134 -3.33 4.87 -10.17
CA PHE A 134 -2.21 5.30 -11.03
C PHE A 134 -2.65 5.97 -12.33
N PRO A 135 -3.66 5.46 -13.06
CA PRO A 135 -4.12 6.10 -14.29
C PRO A 135 -4.52 7.56 -14.09
N GLN A 136 -5.09 7.92 -12.94
CA GLN A 136 -5.58 9.27 -12.66
C GLN A 136 -4.46 10.31 -12.74
N PHE A 137 -3.24 9.91 -12.39
CA PHE A 137 -2.07 10.78 -12.30
C PHE A 137 -1.09 10.60 -13.47
N ILE A 138 -1.49 9.84 -14.50
CA ILE A 138 -0.70 9.66 -15.71
C ILE A 138 -1.11 10.70 -16.77
N ASP A 139 -0.08 11.29 -17.36
CA ASP A 139 -0.15 12.11 -18.55
C ASP A 139 -0.01 11.22 -19.80
N PRO A 140 -1.04 11.16 -20.67
CA PRO A 140 -1.02 10.33 -21.87
C PRO A 140 0.00 10.79 -22.92
N GLY A 141 0.45 12.04 -22.88
CA GLY A 141 1.44 12.59 -23.83
C GLY A 141 2.89 12.22 -23.50
N ALA A 142 3.14 11.57 -22.37
CA ALA A 142 4.48 11.26 -21.88
C ALA A 142 4.72 9.75 -21.72
N ALA A 143 5.98 9.34 -21.67
CA ALA A 143 6.36 7.93 -21.48
C ALA A 143 5.77 7.37 -20.16
N LEU A 144 5.16 6.18 -20.24
CA LEU A 144 4.46 5.56 -19.11
C LEU A 144 5.42 5.06 -18.02
N GLY A 145 6.53 4.43 -18.41
CA GLY A 145 7.47 3.78 -17.49
C GLY A 145 8.01 4.70 -16.38
N PRO A 146 8.59 5.87 -16.70
CA PRO A 146 9.07 6.82 -15.69
C PRO A 146 7.96 7.32 -14.75
N GLN A 147 6.74 7.52 -15.28
CA GLN A 147 5.61 7.99 -14.48
C GLN A 147 5.18 6.91 -13.48
N LEU A 148 5.04 5.65 -13.92
CA LEU A 148 4.73 4.53 -13.04
C LEU A 148 5.82 4.30 -11.98
N PHE A 149 7.10 4.46 -12.34
CA PHE A 149 8.20 4.36 -11.39
C PHE A 149 8.11 5.43 -10.30
N ILE A 150 7.87 6.70 -10.68
CA ILE A 150 7.74 7.81 -9.72
C ILE A 150 6.55 7.58 -8.79
N LEU A 151 5.38 7.21 -9.33
CA LEU A 151 4.18 6.93 -8.54
C LEU A 151 4.43 5.76 -7.56
N GLY A 152 4.90 4.62 -8.07
CA GLY A 152 5.17 3.44 -7.25
C GLY A 152 6.23 3.69 -6.17
N ALA A 153 7.37 4.29 -6.53
CA ALA A 153 8.43 4.60 -5.58
C ALA A 153 7.96 5.56 -4.48
N THR A 154 7.20 6.60 -4.85
CA THR A 154 6.64 7.56 -3.89
C THR A 154 5.67 6.86 -2.93
N TYR A 155 4.77 6.01 -3.44
CA TYR A 155 3.87 5.24 -2.59
C TYR A 155 4.64 4.35 -1.60
N LEU A 156 5.65 3.61 -2.06
CA LEU A 156 6.43 2.71 -1.20
C LEU A 156 7.19 3.46 -0.10
N VAL A 157 7.66 4.67 -0.39
CA VAL A 157 8.29 5.53 0.61
C VAL A 157 7.27 5.94 1.67
N PHE A 158 6.08 6.40 1.27
CA PHE A 158 5.01 6.74 2.21
C PHE A 158 4.60 5.54 3.07
N ASP A 159 4.36 4.40 2.44
CA ASP A 159 3.97 3.17 3.11
C ASP A 159 5.04 2.71 4.12
N GLY A 160 6.30 2.66 3.69
CA GLY A 160 7.42 2.31 4.55
C GLY A 160 7.59 3.26 5.74
N LEU A 161 7.45 4.58 5.50
CA LEU A 161 7.49 5.57 6.57
C LEU A 161 6.37 5.37 7.59
N ILE A 162 5.13 5.15 7.12
CA ILE A 162 3.98 4.90 7.99
C ILE A 162 4.18 3.62 8.79
N LEU A 163 4.63 2.53 8.18
CA LEU A 163 4.92 1.28 8.88
C LEU A 163 5.97 1.46 9.98
N VAL A 164 7.06 2.19 9.69
CA VAL A 164 8.10 2.49 10.68
C VAL A 164 7.55 3.37 11.80
N LEU A 165 6.79 4.42 11.49
CA LEU A 165 6.17 5.31 12.49
C LEU A 165 5.23 4.54 13.42
N MET A 166 4.39 3.65 12.86
CA MET A 166 3.48 2.81 13.63
C MET A 166 4.25 1.79 14.49
N GLY A 167 5.34 1.22 13.96
CA GLY A 167 6.21 0.32 14.72
C GLY A 167 6.91 1.02 15.90
N VAL A 168 7.43 2.23 15.68
CA VAL A 168 8.03 3.06 16.73
C VAL A 168 6.99 3.45 17.79
N GLY A 169 5.80 3.86 17.35
CA GLY A 169 4.70 4.20 18.25
C GLY A 169 4.29 3.03 19.13
N ALA A 170 4.20 1.83 18.54
CA ALA A 170 3.92 0.59 19.24
C ALA A 170 4.99 0.25 20.30
N GLU A 171 6.26 0.29 19.95
CA GLU A 171 7.37 -0.01 20.87
C GLU A 171 7.43 0.99 22.05
N ARG A 172 7.20 2.28 21.79
CA ARG A 172 7.16 3.32 22.83
C ARG A 172 5.97 3.17 23.77
N ALA A 173 4.80 2.76 23.27
CA ALA A 173 3.63 2.52 24.10
C ALA A 173 3.87 1.41 25.13
N LEU A 174 4.64 0.37 24.78
CA LEU A 174 5.06 -0.67 25.74
C LEU A 174 6.11 -0.17 26.74
N GLY A 175 7.03 0.69 26.30
CA GLY A 175 8.06 1.27 27.17
C GLY A 175 7.49 2.19 28.25
N GLY A 176 6.36 2.85 27.99
CA GLY A 176 5.67 3.69 28.98
C GLY A 176 4.73 2.94 29.93
N LEU A 177 4.48 1.65 29.71
CA LEU A 177 3.65 0.79 30.57
C LEU A 177 4.49 -0.06 31.55
N ARG A 178 5.82 0.05 31.51
CA ARG A 178 6.77 -0.60 32.41
C ARG A 178 7.43 0.42 33.32
#